data_AF-A0A345DLC5-F1
#
_entry.id   AF-A0A345DLC5-F1
#
_cell.length_a   1.000
_cell.length_b   1.000
_cell.length_c   1.000
_cell.angle_alpha   90.00
_cell.angle_beta   90.00
_cell.angle_gamma   90.00
#
_symmetry.space_group_name_H-M   'P 1'
#
loop_
_entity.id
_entity.type
_entity.pdbx_description
1 polymer ?
#
loop_
_entity_poly.entity_id
_entity_poly.type
_entity_poly.pdbx_seq_one_letter_code
_entity_poly.pdbx_strand_id
1 'polypeptide(L)'
;FLIVSATAAEGKKDAKAEEKKDLTLEVNATAAEHFKVDASNANDVVFTAEEGYRIKTLKVGDKNLYTVDTSKFTPTVAHRLKHADDLFFKLNLSHAKPLLFKKKTDKDWVQFSFAQYLDEVVWKEKKEVKDLDASKFADAGLFAAEAFGTGKVYNFIGNFKVKKVMFEEKDVGDSNKAKYTAVKVYVGSDEKKVVRLDYFYTGDERFKEVYFKLVDGKWKKVEQSEANKDLHAMNSAWPSDYKPLVDKFSPLA
;
A
#
# COMPACT_ATOMS: atom_id res chain seq x y z
N PHE A 1 -56.44 -4.34 -4.51
CA PHE A 1 -55.64 -5.35 -3.77
C PHE A 1 -54.20 -4.87 -3.73
N LEU A 2 -53.77 -4.41 -2.55
CA LEU A 2 -52.42 -3.94 -2.26
C LEU A 2 -51.82 -5.00 -1.32
N ILE A 3 -50.85 -5.77 -1.79
CA ILE A 3 -50.10 -6.72 -0.95
C ILE A 3 -48.72 -6.10 -0.73
N VAL A 4 -48.55 -5.56 0.47
CA VAL A 4 -47.24 -5.18 1.03
C VAL A 4 -46.69 -6.44 1.69
N SER A 5 -45.68 -7.05 1.09
CA SER A 5 -44.87 -8.08 1.76
C SER A 5 -43.56 -7.45 2.20
N ALA A 6 -43.53 -7.02 3.46
CA ALA A 6 -42.32 -6.66 4.17
C ALA A 6 -41.57 -7.95 4.52
N THR A 7 -40.51 -8.28 3.80
CA THR A 7 -39.48 -9.18 4.31
C THR A 7 -38.50 -8.33 5.12
N ALA A 8 -38.53 -8.54 6.43
CA ALA A 8 -37.57 -8.00 7.36
C ALA A 8 -36.16 -8.34 6.89
N ALA A 9 -35.34 -7.30 6.66
CA ALA A 9 -33.91 -7.47 6.57
C ALA A 9 -33.42 -7.93 7.95
N GLU A 10 -33.15 -9.23 8.08
CA GLU A 10 -32.34 -9.73 9.19
C GLU A 10 -30.99 -9.00 9.12
N GLY A 11 -30.81 -8.04 10.02
CA GLY A 11 -29.52 -7.41 10.23
C GLY A 11 -28.51 -8.52 10.48
N LYS A 12 -27.51 -8.62 9.60
CA LYS A 12 -26.27 -9.32 9.91
C LYS A 12 -25.80 -8.77 11.25
N LYS A 13 -25.95 -9.56 12.32
CA LYS A 13 -25.20 -9.33 13.55
C LYS A 13 -23.74 -9.42 13.12
N ASP A 14 -23.04 -8.30 13.19
CA ASP A 14 -21.58 -8.31 13.15
C ASP A 14 -21.13 -9.31 14.21
N ALA A 15 -20.54 -10.42 13.77
CA ALA A 15 -19.85 -11.33 14.66
C ALA A 15 -18.86 -10.46 15.45
N LYS A 16 -18.98 -10.41 16.78
CA LYS A 16 -17.97 -9.77 17.61
C LYS A 16 -16.64 -10.35 17.18
N ALA A 17 -15.76 -9.50 16.62
CA ALA A 17 -14.43 -9.91 16.27
C ALA A 17 -13.82 -10.55 17.52
N GLU A 18 -13.44 -11.82 17.41
CA GLU A 18 -12.86 -12.57 18.52
C GLU A 18 -11.63 -11.79 19.02
N GLU A 19 -11.56 -11.58 20.33
CA GLU A 19 -10.52 -10.73 20.90
C GLU A 19 -9.16 -11.40 20.70
N LYS A 20 -8.32 -10.78 19.86
CA LYS A 20 -7.01 -11.32 19.55
C LYS A 20 -6.10 -11.29 20.78
N LYS A 21 -5.37 -12.37 21.00
CA LYS A 21 -4.34 -12.48 22.04
C LYS A 21 -3.13 -11.63 21.69
N ASP A 22 -2.58 -10.97 22.71
CA ASP A 22 -1.46 -10.03 22.58
C ASP A 22 -0.11 -10.77 22.60
N LEU A 23 0.71 -10.54 21.57
CA LEU A 23 2.08 -11.06 21.46
C LEU A 23 3.11 -9.98 21.75
N THR A 24 4.25 -10.43 22.28
CA THR A 24 5.50 -9.66 22.34
C THR A 24 6.45 -10.21 21.29
N LEU A 25 7.04 -9.34 20.48
CA LEU A 25 8.00 -9.71 19.45
C LEU A 25 9.35 -9.02 19.71
N GLU A 26 10.39 -9.83 19.88
CA GLU A 26 11.78 -9.37 19.94
C GLU A 26 12.27 -9.03 18.53
N VAL A 27 12.71 -7.79 18.29
CA VAL A 27 13.03 -7.31 16.92
C VAL A 27 14.27 -7.98 16.32
N ASN A 28 15.17 -8.51 17.14
CA ASN A 28 16.33 -9.25 16.68
C ASN A 28 16.07 -10.76 16.52
N ALA A 29 14.87 -11.25 16.87
CA ALA A 29 14.57 -12.68 16.87
C ALA A 29 14.62 -13.27 15.45
N THR A 30 15.03 -14.53 15.33
CA THR A 30 14.95 -15.30 14.07
C THR A 30 13.73 -16.22 14.02
N ALA A 31 13.10 -16.45 15.17
CA ALA A 31 11.85 -17.19 15.35
C ALA A 31 11.12 -16.63 16.58
N ALA A 32 9.80 -16.78 16.64
CA ALA A 32 9.00 -16.38 17.78
C ALA A 32 7.76 -17.30 17.90
N GLU A 33 7.32 -17.55 19.12
CA GLU A 33 6.12 -18.36 19.38
C GLU A 33 4.87 -17.67 18.83
N HIS A 34 3.96 -18.45 18.22
CA HIS A 34 2.77 -17.96 17.50
C HIS A 34 3.06 -17.08 16.28
N PHE A 35 4.23 -17.25 15.65
CA PHE A 35 4.56 -16.63 14.37
C PHE A 35 4.94 -17.67 13.31
N LYS A 36 4.43 -17.46 12.11
CA LYS A 36 5.02 -18.00 10.88
C LYS A 36 6.10 -17.05 10.41
N VAL A 37 7.32 -17.56 10.22
CA VAL A 37 8.47 -16.77 9.76
C VAL A 37 8.84 -17.20 8.34
N ASP A 38 8.75 -16.27 7.40
CA ASP A 38 9.25 -16.43 6.04
C ASP A 38 10.61 -15.74 5.92
N ALA A 39 11.67 -16.53 5.76
CA ALA A 39 13.03 -16.06 5.56
C ALA A 39 13.58 -16.45 4.17
N SER A 40 12.70 -16.72 3.20
CA SER A 40 13.08 -17.03 1.81
C SER A 40 13.86 -15.89 1.14
N ASN A 41 13.61 -14.65 1.57
CA ASN A 41 14.40 -13.48 1.20
C ASN A 41 15.20 -12.96 2.41
N ALA A 42 16.53 -13.06 2.35
CA ALA A 42 17.40 -12.59 3.43
C ALA A 42 17.32 -11.07 3.68
N ASN A 43 16.84 -10.29 2.69
CA ASN A 43 16.67 -8.84 2.80
C ASN A 43 15.27 -8.42 3.29
N ASP A 44 14.31 -9.35 3.34
CA ASP A 44 12.96 -9.12 3.87
C ASP A 44 12.48 -10.41 4.54
N VAL A 45 12.73 -10.51 5.85
CA VAL A 45 12.23 -11.61 6.67
C VAL A 45 10.89 -11.20 7.26
N VAL A 46 9.83 -11.96 6.97
CA VAL A 46 8.47 -11.64 7.34
C VAL A 46 8.01 -12.47 8.52
N PHE A 47 7.49 -11.80 9.56
CA PHE A 47 6.86 -12.42 10.72
C PHE A 47 5.37 -12.21 10.62
N THR A 48 4.61 -13.29 10.52
CA THR A 48 3.15 -13.27 10.50
C THR A 48 2.62 -13.95 11.75
N ALA A 49 1.93 -13.19 12.60
CA ALA A 49 1.23 -13.72 13.76
C ALA A 49 0.17 -14.74 13.30
N GLU A 50 0.08 -15.85 14.01
CA GLU A 50 -0.93 -16.88 13.78
C GLU A 50 -2.35 -16.33 13.96
N GLU A 51 -3.34 -17.05 13.42
CA GLU A 51 -4.74 -16.70 13.59
C GLU A 51 -5.11 -16.62 15.08
N GLY A 52 -5.94 -15.65 15.45
CA GLY A 52 -6.26 -15.35 16.84
C GLY A 52 -5.22 -14.50 17.60
N TYR A 53 -4.07 -14.17 16.99
CA TYR A 53 -3.03 -13.35 17.62
C TYR A 53 -2.79 -12.00 16.94
N ARG A 54 -2.24 -11.05 17.70
CA ARG A 54 -1.76 -9.74 17.23
C ARG A 54 -0.48 -9.33 17.95
N ILE A 55 0.33 -8.51 17.32
CA ILE A 55 1.54 -7.93 17.91
C ILE A 55 1.13 -6.72 18.77
N LYS A 56 1.41 -6.76 20.08
CA LYS A 56 1.17 -5.62 20.98
C LYS A 56 2.46 -4.92 21.37
N THR A 57 3.51 -5.69 21.60
CA THR A 57 4.76 -5.15 22.16
C THR A 57 5.93 -5.53 21.27
N LEU A 58 6.78 -4.56 20.95
CA LEU A 58 8.10 -4.79 20.37
C LEU A 58 9.16 -4.62 21.45
N LYS A 59 10.15 -5.52 21.49
CA LYS A 59 11.26 -5.45 22.45
C LYS A 59 12.63 -5.56 21.80
N VAL A 60 13.64 -5.10 22.54
CA VAL A 60 15.06 -5.28 22.26
C VAL A 60 15.72 -5.82 23.53
N GLY A 61 15.92 -7.13 23.60
CA GLY A 61 16.24 -7.83 24.84
C GLY A 61 15.13 -7.60 25.87
N ASP A 62 15.50 -7.17 27.08
CA ASP A 62 14.53 -6.91 28.15
C ASP A 62 13.83 -5.55 28.01
N LYS A 63 14.28 -4.68 27.11
CA LYS A 63 13.75 -3.32 26.95
C LYS A 63 12.52 -3.30 26.06
N ASN A 64 11.48 -2.60 26.49
CA ASN A 64 10.36 -2.26 25.63
C ASN A 64 10.79 -1.20 24.59
N LEU A 65 10.64 -1.52 23.31
CA LEU A 65 10.89 -0.60 22.21
C LEU A 65 9.62 0.19 21.86
N TYR A 66 8.48 -0.50 21.78
CA TYR A 66 7.21 0.10 21.38
C TYR A 66 6.01 -0.73 21.83
N THR A 67 4.95 -0.04 22.29
CA THR A 67 3.66 -0.66 22.60
C THR A 67 2.59 -0.12 21.65
N VAL A 68 1.91 -1.02 20.94
CA VAL A 68 0.82 -0.72 20.02
C VAL A 68 -0.44 -0.33 20.80
N ASP A 69 -1.10 0.73 20.35
CA ASP A 69 -2.45 1.07 20.77
C ASP A 69 -3.47 0.10 20.13
N THR A 70 -3.75 -0.99 20.83
CA THR A 70 -4.63 -2.07 20.36
C THR A 70 -6.11 -1.69 20.32
N SER A 71 -6.47 -0.49 20.79
CA SER A 71 -7.80 0.09 20.56
C SER A 71 -7.98 0.63 19.13
N LYS A 72 -6.86 0.92 18.45
CA LYS A 72 -6.83 1.49 17.10
C LYS A 72 -6.29 0.52 16.05
N PHE A 73 -5.37 -0.35 16.43
CA PHE A 73 -4.62 -1.19 15.50
C PHE A 73 -4.60 -2.66 15.95
N THR A 74 -4.62 -3.57 14.98
CA THR A 74 -4.52 -5.01 15.21
C THR A 74 -3.44 -5.59 14.29
N PRO A 75 -2.17 -5.23 14.50
CA PRO A 75 -1.11 -5.62 13.59
C PRO A 75 -0.81 -7.11 13.72
N THR A 76 -0.63 -7.77 12.59
CA THR A 76 -0.30 -9.21 12.52
C THR A 76 0.96 -9.47 11.72
N VAL A 77 1.51 -8.45 11.05
CA VAL A 77 2.65 -8.61 10.15
C VAL A 77 3.74 -7.62 10.53
N ALA A 78 4.96 -8.13 10.69
CA ALA A 78 6.16 -7.35 10.82
C ALA A 78 7.24 -7.86 9.86
N HIS A 79 8.19 -7.00 9.53
CA HIS A 79 9.28 -7.31 8.62
C HIS A 79 10.60 -6.90 9.28
N ARG A 80 11.61 -7.75 9.14
CA ARG A 80 12.99 -7.35 9.33
C ARG A 80 13.62 -7.15 7.96
N LEU A 81 13.98 -5.91 7.67
CA LEU A 81 14.48 -5.48 6.38
C LEU A 81 15.99 -5.23 6.47
N LYS A 82 16.74 -5.67 5.46
CA LYS A 82 18.17 -5.41 5.35
C LYS A 82 18.47 -4.68 4.04
N HIS A 83 19.19 -3.57 4.14
CA HIS A 83 19.66 -2.78 3.01
C HIS A 83 21.14 -2.52 3.16
N ALA A 84 21.96 -3.21 2.36
CA ALA A 84 23.41 -3.29 2.60
C ALA A 84 23.67 -3.69 4.07
N ASP A 85 24.34 -2.83 4.84
CA ASP A 85 24.65 -3.09 6.26
C ASP A 85 23.59 -2.54 7.23
N ASP A 86 22.64 -1.75 6.74
CA ASP A 86 21.57 -1.18 7.56
C ASP A 86 20.46 -2.22 7.79
N LEU A 87 20.02 -2.34 9.05
CA LEU A 87 18.86 -3.13 9.45
C LEU A 87 17.70 -2.23 9.87
N PHE A 88 16.51 -2.60 9.41
CA PHE A 88 15.26 -1.96 9.78
C PHE A 88 14.24 -3.00 10.26
N PHE A 89 13.31 -2.56 11.09
CA PHE A 89 12.19 -3.36 11.56
C PHE A 89 10.91 -2.58 11.27
N LYS A 90 10.05 -3.13 10.41
CA LYS A 90 8.80 -2.50 9.97
C LYS A 90 7.63 -3.28 10.56
N LEU A 91 6.87 -2.66 11.44
CA LEU A 91 5.58 -3.17 11.91
C LEU A 91 4.46 -2.56 11.08
N ASN A 92 3.60 -3.39 10.48
CA ASN A 92 2.41 -2.89 9.79
C ASN A 92 1.29 -2.69 10.82
N LEU A 93 1.15 -1.48 11.38
CA LEU A 93 0.06 -1.14 12.32
C LEU A 93 -1.31 -1.40 11.69
N SER A 94 -1.41 -1.10 10.41
CA SER A 94 -2.37 -1.67 9.46
C SER A 94 -1.62 -1.98 8.17
N HIS A 95 -2.27 -2.67 7.22
CA HIS A 95 -1.69 -2.88 5.89
C HIS A 95 -1.22 -1.59 5.20
N ALA A 96 -1.88 -0.47 5.49
CA ALA A 96 -1.55 0.84 4.92
C ALA A 96 -0.57 1.66 5.76
N LYS A 97 -0.48 1.44 7.08
CA LYS A 97 0.28 2.31 8.00
C LYS A 97 1.52 1.59 8.55
N PRO A 98 2.68 1.73 7.89
CA PRO A 98 3.93 1.18 8.40
C PRO A 98 4.44 2.02 9.59
N LEU A 99 4.97 1.34 10.59
CA LEU A 99 5.80 1.90 11.65
C LEU A 99 7.20 1.30 11.51
N LEU A 100 8.23 2.13 11.44
CA LEU A 100 9.57 1.70 11.10
C LEU A 100 10.56 2.06 12.20
N PHE A 101 11.49 1.15 12.46
CA PHE A 101 12.62 1.33 13.36
C PHE A 101 13.91 1.05 12.60
N LYS A 102 14.95 1.84 12.83
CA LYS A 102 16.31 1.60 12.32
C LYS A 102 17.20 1.13 13.46
N LYS A 103 17.96 0.07 13.21
CA LYS A 103 18.96 -0.42 14.15
C LYS A 103 20.10 0.60 14.29
N LYS A 104 20.49 0.90 15.54
CA LYS A 104 21.69 1.68 15.86
C LYS A 104 22.79 0.78 16.38
N THR A 105 22.42 -0.12 17.28
CA THR A 105 23.29 -1.20 17.80
C THR A 105 22.44 -2.45 18.02
N ASP A 106 23.03 -3.56 18.44
CA ASP A 106 22.26 -4.77 18.79
C ASP A 106 21.26 -4.55 19.93
N LYS A 107 21.52 -3.57 20.79
CA LYS A 107 20.71 -3.25 21.97
C LYS A 107 19.89 -1.97 21.83
N ASP A 108 19.99 -1.31 20.68
CA ASP A 108 19.37 0.00 20.48
C ASP A 108 18.79 0.14 19.06
N TRP A 109 17.51 0.45 19.03
CA TRP A 109 16.71 0.67 17.84
C TRP A 109 15.93 1.96 18.05
N VAL A 110 15.85 2.79 17.02
CA VAL A 110 15.13 4.07 17.09
C VAL A 110 14.05 4.11 16.04
N GLN A 111 12.93 4.74 16.35
CA GLN A 111 11.89 4.98 15.35
C GLN A 111 12.46 5.83 14.21
N PHE A 112 12.14 5.46 12.98
CA PHE A 112 12.64 6.09 11.76
C PHE A 112 11.47 6.44 10.86
N SER A 113 11.51 7.61 10.22
CA SER A 113 10.41 8.02 9.33
C SER A 113 10.35 7.11 8.12
N PHE A 114 9.15 6.59 7.82
CA PHE A 114 8.96 5.79 6.62
C PHE A 114 9.15 6.64 5.34
N ALA A 115 8.82 7.94 5.40
CA ALA A 115 9.07 8.87 4.29
C ALA A 115 10.57 9.03 4.01
N GLN A 116 11.38 9.18 5.06
CA GLN A 116 12.85 9.24 4.93
C GLN A 116 13.41 7.91 4.43
N TYR A 117 12.90 6.79 4.93
CA TYR A 117 13.30 5.46 4.46
C TYR A 117 13.07 5.28 2.95
N LEU A 118 11.94 5.76 2.42
CA LEU A 118 11.71 5.74 0.98
C LEU A 118 12.77 6.55 0.22
N ASP A 119 13.07 7.77 0.64
CA ASP A 119 13.98 8.65 -0.09
C ASP A 119 15.46 8.26 0.01
N GLU A 120 15.90 7.91 1.23
CA GLU A 120 17.30 7.75 1.60
C GLU A 120 17.79 6.30 1.49
N VAL A 121 16.86 5.33 1.50
CA VAL A 121 17.19 3.90 1.48
C VAL A 121 16.62 3.25 0.21
N VAL A 122 15.29 3.20 0.07
CA VAL A 122 14.64 2.47 -1.04
C VAL A 122 14.93 3.13 -2.39
N TRP A 123 14.95 4.45 -2.44
CA TRP A 123 15.17 5.23 -3.65
C TRP A 123 16.49 5.97 -3.65
N LYS A 124 17.46 5.50 -2.86
CA LYS A 124 18.78 6.11 -2.73
C LYS A 124 19.46 6.34 -4.09
N GLU A 125 19.37 5.33 -4.97
CA GLU A 125 19.99 5.38 -6.30
C GLU A 125 19.18 6.19 -7.33
N LYS A 126 17.93 6.57 -7.01
CA LYS A 126 17.10 7.42 -7.86
C LYS A 126 17.47 8.89 -7.62
N LYS A 127 18.52 9.32 -8.30
CA LYS A 127 19.13 10.66 -8.14
C LYS A 127 18.26 11.79 -8.71
N GLU A 128 17.41 11.47 -9.68
CA GLU A 128 16.54 12.45 -10.34
C GLU A 128 15.15 12.49 -9.70
N VAL A 129 14.60 13.70 -9.62
CA VAL A 129 13.20 13.96 -9.26
C VAL A 129 12.56 14.67 -10.44
N LYS A 130 11.56 14.03 -11.07
CA LYS A 130 10.94 14.52 -12.33
C LYS A 130 9.43 14.39 -12.29
N ASP A 131 8.77 15.21 -13.09
CA ASP A 131 7.36 15.03 -13.40
C ASP A 131 7.23 13.82 -14.35
N LEU A 132 6.27 12.95 -14.08
CA LEU A 132 5.99 11.79 -14.94
C LEU A 132 4.77 12.10 -15.81
N ASP A 133 4.97 12.15 -17.12
CA ASP A 133 3.88 12.24 -18.09
C ASP A 133 3.37 10.83 -18.44
N ALA A 134 2.25 10.45 -17.82
CA ALA A 134 1.58 9.18 -18.01
C ALA A 134 0.93 9.04 -19.39
N SER A 135 0.80 10.12 -20.18
CA SER A 135 0.35 10.00 -21.57
C SER A 135 1.39 9.31 -22.46
N LYS A 136 2.67 9.35 -22.04
CA LYS A 136 3.78 8.63 -22.68
C LYS A 136 3.86 7.17 -22.23
N PHE A 137 2.75 6.56 -21.83
CA PHE A 137 2.70 5.17 -21.37
C PHE A 137 3.25 4.17 -22.41
N ALA A 138 3.26 4.52 -23.69
CA ALA A 138 3.83 3.69 -24.76
C ALA A 138 5.36 3.78 -24.87
N ASP A 139 6.02 4.73 -24.18
CA ASP A 139 7.48 4.86 -24.15
C ASP A 139 8.08 3.78 -23.25
N ALA A 140 8.76 2.82 -23.85
CA ALA A 140 9.41 1.70 -23.15
C ALA A 140 10.56 2.15 -22.21
N GLY A 141 11.10 3.36 -22.39
CA GLY A 141 12.06 3.97 -21.47
C GLY A 141 11.41 4.51 -20.18
N LEU A 142 10.09 4.59 -20.14
CA LEU A 142 9.31 5.06 -18.99
C LEU A 142 8.39 3.98 -18.42
N PHE A 143 7.79 3.14 -19.27
CA PHE A 143 6.78 2.18 -18.86
C PHE A 143 7.04 0.77 -19.43
N ALA A 144 6.81 -0.24 -18.60
CA ALA A 144 6.75 -1.63 -19.01
C ALA A 144 5.30 -2.03 -19.28
N ALA A 145 5.02 -2.51 -20.48
CA ALA A 145 3.70 -2.98 -20.89
C ALA A 145 3.50 -4.46 -20.55
N GLU A 146 2.34 -4.80 -19.99
CA GLU A 146 1.91 -6.15 -19.69
C GLU A 146 0.49 -6.36 -20.24
N ALA A 147 0.17 -7.60 -20.62
CA ALA A 147 -1.18 -7.95 -21.05
C ALA A 147 -2.16 -7.80 -19.87
N PHE A 148 -3.33 -7.22 -20.12
CA PHE A 148 -4.37 -7.05 -19.10
C PHE A 148 -5.75 -7.30 -19.71
N GLY A 149 -6.21 -8.56 -19.65
CA GLY A 149 -7.45 -8.98 -20.29
C GLY A 149 -7.43 -8.72 -21.80
N THR A 150 -8.38 -7.92 -22.29
CA THR A 150 -8.46 -7.48 -23.69
C THR A 150 -7.56 -6.29 -24.02
N GLY A 151 -6.97 -5.66 -23.00
CA GLY A 151 -6.13 -4.47 -23.10
C GLY A 151 -4.71 -4.68 -22.57
N LYS A 152 -4.10 -3.58 -22.11
CA LYS A 152 -2.75 -3.57 -21.51
C LYS A 152 -2.71 -2.74 -20.25
N VAL A 153 -1.80 -3.11 -19.35
CA VAL A 153 -1.38 -2.25 -18.24
C VAL A 153 0.06 -1.83 -18.48
N TYR A 154 0.33 -0.55 -18.26
CA TYR A 154 1.64 0.06 -18.40
C TYR A 154 2.11 0.49 -17.03
N ASN A 155 3.15 -0.15 -16.52
CA ASN A 155 3.73 0.11 -15.20
C ASN A 155 4.94 1.04 -15.35
N PHE A 156 4.96 2.16 -14.64
CA PHE A 156 6.15 3.03 -14.61
C PHE A 156 7.35 2.23 -14.08
N ILE A 157 8.46 2.22 -14.82
CA ILE A 157 9.61 1.37 -14.50
C ILE A 157 10.40 1.85 -13.29
N GLY A 158 10.12 3.06 -12.79
CA GLY A 158 10.70 3.54 -11.54
C GLY A 158 12.13 4.05 -11.65
N ASN A 159 12.59 4.48 -12.84
CA ASN A 159 13.94 4.99 -13.08
C ASN A 159 14.26 6.34 -12.39
N PHE A 160 13.25 7.07 -11.92
CA PHE A 160 13.40 8.30 -11.13
C PHE A 160 12.33 8.43 -10.04
N LYS A 161 12.50 9.40 -9.14
CA LYS A 161 11.50 9.78 -8.13
C LYS A 161 10.45 10.68 -8.78
N VAL A 162 9.18 10.30 -8.71
CA VAL A 162 8.10 11.09 -9.31
C VAL A 162 7.73 12.25 -8.40
N LYS A 163 7.80 13.48 -8.93
CA LYS A 163 7.36 14.70 -8.25
C LYS A 163 5.85 14.86 -8.33
N LYS A 164 5.30 14.78 -9.54
CA LYS A 164 3.87 14.75 -9.83
C LYS A 164 3.60 13.90 -11.07
N VAL A 165 2.36 13.46 -11.22
CA VAL A 165 1.91 12.72 -12.40
C VAL A 165 1.06 13.65 -13.26
N MET A 166 1.37 13.71 -14.55
CA MET A 166 0.64 14.45 -15.55
C MET A 166 0.13 13.51 -16.64
N PHE A 167 -0.80 13.96 -17.45
CA PHE A 167 -1.23 13.29 -18.67
C PHE A 167 -1.62 14.37 -19.68
N GLU A 168 -0.85 14.50 -20.77
CA GLU A 168 -1.03 15.57 -21.77
C GLU A 168 -1.13 16.96 -21.11
N GLU A 169 -0.06 17.34 -20.40
CA GLU A 169 0.10 18.62 -19.68
C GLU A 169 -0.85 18.87 -18.48
N LYS A 170 -1.82 17.98 -18.23
CA LYS A 170 -2.76 18.11 -17.12
C LYS A 170 -2.33 17.27 -15.93
N ASP A 171 -2.39 17.84 -14.74
CA ASP A 171 -2.11 17.10 -13.51
C ASP A 171 -3.14 15.98 -13.28
N VAL A 172 -2.66 14.83 -12.82
CA VAL A 172 -3.48 13.69 -12.41
C VAL A 172 -3.45 13.61 -10.88
N GLY A 173 -4.38 14.34 -10.26
CA GLY A 173 -4.48 14.49 -8.80
C GLY A 173 -3.47 15.47 -8.20
N ASP A 174 -3.61 15.73 -6.89
CA ASP A 174 -2.75 16.67 -6.16
C ASP A 174 -1.47 16.03 -5.62
N SER A 175 -0.32 16.27 -6.25
CA SER A 175 0.96 15.71 -5.76
C SER A 175 1.40 16.11 -4.33
N ASN A 176 0.72 17.05 -3.67
CA ASN A 176 1.09 17.51 -2.34
C ASN A 176 1.19 16.36 -1.34
N LYS A 177 2.35 16.26 -0.65
CA LYS A 177 2.66 15.22 0.33
C LYS A 177 2.62 13.77 -0.22
N ALA A 178 2.58 13.58 -1.53
CA ALA A 178 2.59 12.25 -2.15
C ALA A 178 4.04 11.79 -2.42
N LYS A 179 4.33 10.55 -2.02
CA LYS A 179 5.54 9.82 -2.43
C LYS A 179 5.12 8.62 -3.27
N TYR A 180 5.11 8.78 -4.60
CA TYR A 180 4.61 7.75 -5.51
C TYR A 180 5.48 6.49 -5.48
N THR A 181 4.83 5.35 -5.21
CA THR A 181 5.44 4.02 -5.18
C THR A 181 5.14 3.22 -6.45
N ALA A 182 4.00 3.50 -7.10
CA ALA A 182 3.69 2.98 -8.43
C ALA A 182 2.77 3.94 -9.19
N VAL A 183 2.96 3.99 -10.50
CA VAL A 183 2.06 4.68 -11.44
C VAL A 183 1.72 3.67 -12.53
N LYS A 184 0.43 3.43 -12.74
CA LYS A 184 -0.06 2.47 -13.73
C LYS A 184 -1.07 3.13 -14.65
N VAL A 185 -0.97 2.83 -15.94
CA VAL A 185 -1.95 3.24 -16.94
C VAL A 185 -2.57 1.97 -17.53
N TYR A 186 -3.87 1.79 -17.31
CA TYR A 186 -4.64 0.72 -17.95
C TYR A 186 -5.26 1.28 -19.21
N VAL A 187 -5.13 0.54 -20.32
CA VAL A 187 -5.69 0.90 -21.62
C VAL A 187 -6.51 -0.26 -22.14
N GLY A 188 -7.82 -0.07 -22.26
CA GLY A 188 -8.74 -1.03 -22.84
C GLY A 188 -8.64 -1.10 -24.36
N SER A 189 -9.21 -2.14 -24.96
CA SER A 189 -9.34 -2.25 -26.43
C SER A 189 -10.26 -1.18 -27.04
N ASP A 190 -11.10 -0.54 -26.22
CA ASP A 190 -11.95 0.59 -26.57
C ASP A 190 -11.25 1.95 -26.36
N GLU A 191 -9.93 1.94 -26.19
CA GLU A 191 -9.07 3.11 -25.93
C GLU A 191 -9.36 3.86 -24.62
N LYS A 192 -10.29 3.38 -23.78
CA LYS A 192 -10.52 3.96 -22.45
C LYS A 192 -9.31 3.74 -21.56
N LYS A 193 -9.01 4.75 -20.76
CA LYS A 193 -7.82 4.79 -19.92
C LYS A 193 -8.21 4.98 -18.46
N VAL A 194 -7.57 4.21 -17.59
CA VAL A 194 -7.62 4.38 -16.13
C VAL A 194 -6.20 4.57 -15.64
N VAL A 195 -5.95 5.66 -14.92
CA VAL A 195 -4.66 5.88 -14.25
C VAL A 195 -4.80 5.49 -12.78
N ARG A 196 -3.95 4.60 -12.31
CA ARG A 196 -3.85 4.23 -10.89
C ARG A 196 -2.56 4.78 -10.31
N LEU A 197 -2.69 5.48 -9.19
CA LEU A 197 -1.56 6.00 -8.44
C LEU A 197 -1.49 5.32 -7.08
N ASP A 198 -0.36 4.69 -6.81
CA ASP A 198 -0.02 4.15 -5.50
C ASP A 198 1.06 5.04 -4.89
N TYR A 199 0.88 5.48 -3.66
CA TYR A 199 1.79 6.41 -3.01
C TYR A 199 1.70 6.31 -1.50
N PHE A 200 2.79 6.70 -0.84
CA PHE A 200 2.80 6.98 0.58
C PHE A 200 2.45 8.45 0.80
N TYR A 201 1.37 8.73 1.55
CA TYR A 201 0.97 10.08 1.89
C TYR A 201 1.61 10.51 3.21
N THR A 202 2.46 11.53 3.17
CA THR A 202 3.21 11.95 4.35
C THR A 202 2.35 12.70 5.37
N GLY A 203 1.11 13.10 5.02
CA GLY A 203 0.22 13.80 5.94
C GLY A 203 -0.41 12.93 7.04
N ASP A 204 -0.69 11.65 6.75
CA ASP A 204 -1.21 10.68 7.73
C ASP A 204 -0.36 9.40 7.84
N GLU A 205 0.75 9.35 7.09
CA GLU A 205 1.72 8.27 7.03
C GLU A 205 1.10 6.93 6.59
N ARG A 206 0.24 6.98 5.57
CA ARG A 206 -0.39 5.79 5.01
C ARG A 206 -0.11 5.63 3.53
N PHE A 207 0.05 4.37 3.11
CA PHE A 207 -0.08 4.01 1.71
C PHE A 207 -1.52 4.17 1.25
N LYS A 208 -1.66 4.64 0.02
CA LYS A 208 -2.93 4.94 -0.62
C LYS A 208 -2.90 4.46 -2.05
N GLU A 209 -4.06 4.09 -2.53
CA GLU A 209 -4.31 3.66 -3.89
C GLU A 209 -5.51 4.45 -4.40
N VAL A 210 -5.34 5.15 -5.51
CA VAL A 210 -6.38 5.98 -6.12
C VAL A 210 -6.44 5.77 -7.62
N TYR A 211 -7.61 6.03 -8.18
CA TYR A 211 -7.89 5.83 -9.60
C TYR A 211 -8.41 7.12 -10.21
N PHE A 212 -8.02 7.38 -11.44
CA PHE A 212 -8.44 8.55 -12.21
C PHE A 212 -8.92 8.12 -13.59
N LYS A 213 -9.91 8.83 -14.09
CA LYS A 213 -10.43 8.70 -15.46
C LYS A 213 -10.60 10.08 -16.08
N LEU A 214 -10.59 10.12 -17.42
CA LEU A 214 -10.88 11.34 -18.14
C LEU A 214 -12.41 11.55 -18.19
N VAL A 215 -12.87 12.65 -17.61
CA VAL A 215 -14.28 13.08 -17.62
C VAL A 215 -14.31 14.55 -18.03
N ASP A 216 -15.01 14.85 -19.12
CA ASP A 216 -15.08 16.20 -19.72
C ASP A 216 -13.69 16.80 -20.00
N GLY A 217 -12.76 15.96 -20.47
CA GLY A 217 -11.38 16.37 -20.77
C GLY A 217 -10.52 16.69 -19.54
N LYS A 218 -10.96 16.35 -18.32
CA LYS A 218 -10.20 16.50 -17.07
C LYS A 218 -10.03 15.14 -16.38
N TRP A 219 -8.86 14.91 -15.81
CA TRP A 219 -8.63 13.72 -14.98
C TRP A 219 -9.31 13.91 -13.63
N LYS A 220 -10.38 13.16 -13.39
CA LYS A 220 -11.11 13.18 -12.13
C LYS A 220 -10.81 11.90 -11.36
N LYS A 221 -10.58 12.04 -10.05
CA LYS A 221 -10.51 10.91 -9.14
C LYS A 221 -11.87 10.21 -9.17
N VAL A 222 -11.87 8.89 -9.26
CA VAL A 222 -13.08 8.08 -9.22
C VAL A 222 -13.07 7.17 -8.00
N GLU A 223 -14.26 6.78 -7.57
CA GLU A 223 -14.40 5.78 -6.51
C GLU A 223 -13.87 4.43 -6.98
N GLN A 224 -13.33 3.65 -6.05
CA GLN A 224 -12.75 2.36 -6.37
C GLN A 224 -13.75 1.40 -7.02
N SER A 225 -15.02 1.42 -6.58
CA SER A 225 -16.07 0.60 -7.19
C SER A 225 -16.33 0.95 -8.65
N GLU A 226 -16.14 2.22 -9.02
CA GLU A 226 -16.26 2.68 -10.41
C GLU A 226 -15.02 2.31 -11.22
N ALA A 227 -13.82 2.43 -10.64
CA ALA A 227 -12.60 1.94 -11.27
C ALA A 227 -12.65 0.42 -11.53
N ASN A 228 -13.10 -0.36 -10.55
CA ASN A 228 -13.23 -1.81 -10.66
C ASN A 228 -14.19 -2.22 -11.79
N LYS A 229 -15.26 -1.47 -12.06
CA LYS A 229 -16.16 -1.75 -13.19
C LYS A 229 -15.42 -1.68 -14.52
N ASP A 230 -14.65 -0.61 -14.72
CA ASP A 230 -13.90 -0.42 -15.96
C ASP A 230 -12.75 -1.43 -16.07
N LEU A 231 -12.01 -1.67 -14.98
CA LEU A 231 -10.92 -2.65 -14.96
C LEU A 231 -11.44 -4.08 -15.17
N HIS A 232 -12.60 -4.42 -14.61
CA HIS A 232 -13.26 -5.72 -14.84
C HIS A 232 -13.75 -5.86 -16.28
N ALA A 233 -14.27 -4.78 -16.88
CA ALA A 233 -14.65 -4.78 -18.29
C ALA A 233 -13.45 -4.97 -19.22
N MET A 234 -12.28 -4.42 -18.87
CA MET A 234 -11.02 -4.68 -19.58
C MET A 234 -10.50 -6.10 -19.32
N ASN A 235 -10.63 -6.61 -18.10
CA ASN A 235 -10.13 -7.90 -17.69
C ASN A 235 -11.06 -8.55 -16.65
N SER A 236 -11.84 -9.55 -17.06
CA SER A 236 -12.81 -10.22 -16.17
C SER A 236 -12.17 -10.96 -14.99
N ALA A 237 -10.85 -11.21 -15.02
CA ALA A 237 -10.10 -11.74 -13.89
C ALA A 237 -9.86 -10.69 -12.79
N TRP A 238 -9.97 -9.39 -13.09
CA TRP A 238 -9.96 -8.34 -12.08
C TRP A 238 -11.27 -8.40 -11.27
N PRO A 239 -11.26 -8.61 -9.95
CA PRO A 239 -12.50 -8.70 -9.19
C PRO A 239 -13.29 -7.38 -9.23
N SER A 240 -14.58 -7.45 -9.57
CA SER A 240 -15.45 -6.27 -9.59
C SER A 240 -15.62 -5.64 -8.20
N ASP A 241 -15.42 -6.44 -7.14
CA ASP A 241 -15.44 -6.04 -5.74
C ASP A 241 -14.05 -5.94 -5.12
N TYR A 242 -12.98 -5.89 -5.94
CA TYR A 242 -11.60 -5.76 -5.48
C TYR A 242 -11.47 -4.69 -4.40
N LYS A 243 -10.84 -5.07 -3.28
CA LYS A 243 -10.55 -4.19 -2.14
C LYS A 243 -9.04 -3.99 -2.06
N PRO A 244 -8.55 -2.75 -1.92
CA PRO A 244 -7.15 -2.50 -1.77
C PRO A 244 -6.73 -2.93 -0.37
N LEU A 245 -5.51 -3.43 -0.24
CA LEU A 245 -4.93 -3.66 1.08
C LEU A 245 -4.51 -2.33 1.72
N VAL A 246 -4.37 -1.25 0.94
CA VAL A 246 -3.97 0.08 1.40
C VAL A 246 -5.17 0.99 1.65
N ASP A 247 -4.94 2.16 2.29
CA ASP A 247 -6.03 3.03 2.75
C ASP A 247 -6.79 3.66 1.57
N LYS A 248 -8.12 3.67 1.67
CA LYS A 248 -9.04 4.28 0.71
C LYS A 248 -9.17 5.79 0.90
N PHE A 249 -8.93 6.30 2.11
CA PHE A 249 -9.06 7.72 2.37
C PHE A 249 -7.84 8.48 1.85
N SER A 250 -8.04 9.27 0.80
CA SER A 250 -7.01 10.06 0.16
C SER A 250 -7.47 11.50 -0.06
N PRO A 251 -6.69 12.50 0.41
CA PRO A 251 -6.93 13.90 0.11
C PRO A 251 -6.42 14.31 -1.28
N LEU A 252 -6.08 13.37 -2.18
CA LEU A 252 -5.75 13.67 -3.60
C LEU A 252 -6.98 14.09 -4.43
N ALA A 253 -7.94 14.78 -3.81
CA ALA A 253 -9.14 15.30 -4.45
C ALA A 253 -8.96 16.79 -4.74
#